data_AF-A0AAN7SKN0-F1
#
_entry.id   AF-A0AAN7SKN0-F1
#
_cell.length_a   1.000
_cell.length_b   1.000
_cell.length_c   1.000
_cell.angle_alpha   90.00
_cell.angle_beta   90.00
_cell.angle_gamma   90.00
#
_symmetry.space_group_name_H-M   'P 1'
#
loop_
_entity.id
_entity.type
_entity.pdbx_description
1 polymer ?
#
loop_
_entity_poly.entity_id
_entity_poly.type
_entity_poly.pdbx_seq_one_letter_code
_entity_poly.pdbx_strand_id
1 'polypeptide(L)'
;MAAKTPQRDVKKFSPYSKREDWKKNYRSPASPVYVPTAKDYALFEEAKKSYGISNTEDKSKLEVREKHELFNEVSIPLNHSYSKIARLGIDVYNGFRPCLKIIKSGFNSGVYFTLPQFTEFLSVLDNMIEDLGHKDVGKYDLENYIVHTTDVNAVRFVPKNVEEKFQLYVGLSSLQSIRRMKSYFTSLLSDRENCDCPFQEFIHDVVNFVDSKKKQEACYEDFEEVLEEKYNKNFMLYELVHKFPSFMNIAVKNYMDTYDDRFLYK
;
A
#
# COMPACT_ATOMS: atom_id res chain seq x y z
N MET A 1 -6.87 19.36 53.92
CA MET A 1 -7.07 20.02 52.62
C MET A 1 -6.28 19.24 51.59
N ALA A 2 -6.95 18.47 50.73
CA ALA A 2 -6.31 17.68 49.68
C ALA A 2 -6.76 18.24 48.32
N ALA A 3 -5.80 18.70 47.52
CA ALA A 3 -6.02 19.25 46.18
C ALA A 3 -6.38 18.12 45.21
N LYS A 4 -7.52 18.24 44.52
CA LYS A 4 -7.91 17.34 43.43
C LYS A 4 -7.20 17.77 42.14
N THR A 5 -6.45 16.84 41.55
CA THR A 5 -5.84 16.97 40.23
C THR A 5 -6.93 16.95 39.14
N PRO A 6 -6.88 17.78 38.08
CA PRO A 6 -7.83 17.71 36.98
C PRO A 6 -7.51 16.53 36.06
N GLN A 7 -8.50 15.67 35.79
CA GLN A 7 -8.45 14.69 34.71
C GLN A 7 -8.43 15.43 33.37
N ARG A 8 -7.42 15.15 32.54
CA ARG A 8 -7.40 15.57 31.13
C ARG A 8 -8.28 14.63 30.32
N ASP A 9 -9.30 15.18 29.68
CA ASP A 9 -10.07 14.51 28.64
C ASP A 9 -9.16 14.15 27.46
N VAL A 10 -8.87 12.85 27.33
CA VAL A 10 -8.25 12.30 26.12
C VAL A 10 -9.36 12.17 25.07
N LYS A 11 -9.51 13.18 24.21
CA LYS A 11 -10.25 13.02 22.96
C LYS A 11 -9.54 11.93 22.13
N LYS A 12 -10.16 10.75 22.06
CA LYS A 12 -9.78 9.69 21.10
C LYS A 12 -9.97 10.24 19.68
N PHE A 13 -8.89 10.64 19.04
CA PHE A 13 -8.88 10.88 17.60
C PHE A 13 -8.95 9.52 16.90
N SER A 14 -10.10 9.22 16.29
CA SER A 14 -10.20 8.17 15.27
C SER A 14 -9.73 8.77 13.94
N PRO A 15 -8.75 8.17 13.24
CA PRO A 15 -8.24 8.67 11.96
C PRO A 15 -9.25 8.57 10.80
N TYR A 16 -10.45 8.04 11.03
CA TYR A 16 -11.48 7.80 10.01
C TYR A 16 -12.53 8.92 9.87
N SER A 17 -12.31 10.11 10.45
CA SER A 17 -13.31 11.18 10.52
C SER A 17 -13.51 12.02 9.24
N LYS A 18 -12.97 11.60 8.09
CA LYS A 18 -13.24 12.22 6.78
C LYS A 18 -13.80 11.20 5.78
N ARG A 19 -14.97 10.63 6.11
CA ARG A 19 -15.65 9.56 5.36
C ARG A 19 -16.47 10.03 4.13
N GLU A 20 -16.46 11.31 3.78
CA GLU A 20 -17.39 11.86 2.76
C GLU A 20 -16.80 12.25 1.39
N ASP A 21 -15.47 12.32 1.22
CA ASP A 21 -14.89 12.84 -0.03
C ASP A 21 -14.75 11.81 -1.17
N TRP A 22 -14.79 10.51 -0.87
CA TRP A 22 -14.55 9.47 -1.89
C TRP A 22 -15.72 9.26 -2.87
N LYS A 23 -16.94 9.69 -2.52
CA LYS A 23 -18.14 9.51 -3.34
C LYS A 23 -18.25 10.47 -4.54
N LYS A 24 -17.46 11.56 -4.57
CA LYS A 24 -17.63 12.64 -5.58
C LYS A 24 -16.76 12.51 -6.82
N ASN A 25 -15.71 11.67 -6.82
CA ASN A 25 -14.71 11.66 -7.91
C ASN A 25 -14.79 10.44 -8.84
N TYR A 26 -15.70 9.49 -8.63
CA TYR A 26 -15.78 8.26 -9.44
C TYR A 26 -17.03 8.24 -10.32
N ARG A 27 -16.94 8.92 -11.47
CA ARG A 27 -17.71 8.58 -12.67
C ARG A 27 -16.71 8.43 -13.81
N SER A 28 -16.31 7.20 -14.12
CA SER A 28 -15.46 6.93 -15.29
C SER A 28 -16.34 6.63 -16.52
N PRO A 29 -16.05 7.21 -17.69
CA PRO A 29 -16.53 6.70 -18.98
C PRO A 29 -15.85 5.36 -19.30
N ALA A 30 -16.50 4.52 -20.11
CA ALA A 30 -16.02 3.18 -20.46
C ALA A 30 -14.56 3.15 -20.97
N SER A 31 -13.65 2.62 -20.14
CA SER A 31 -12.24 2.37 -20.45
C SER A 31 -12.01 0.95 -21.02
N PRO A 32 -10.95 0.73 -21.81
CA PRO A 32 -10.69 -0.54 -22.49
C PRO A 32 -10.31 -1.67 -21.53
N VAL A 33 -10.82 -2.87 -21.82
CA VAL A 33 -10.60 -4.11 -21.07
C VAL A 33 -9.15 -4.60 -21.26
N TYR A 34 -8.40 -4.75 -20.18
CA TYR A 34 -7.08 -5.40 -20.20
C TYR A 34 -7.20 -6.86 -20.61
N VAL A 35 -6.41 -7.31 -21.61
CA VAL A 35 -6.36 -8.70 -22.07
C VAL A 35 -5.05 -9.35 -21.60
N PRO A 36 -5.12 -10.33 -20.69
CA PRO A 36 -3.96 -10.99 -20.11
C PRO A 36 -3.21 -11.91 -21.08
N THR A 37 -1.90 -12.03 -20.91
CA THR A 37 -1.02 -12.88 -21.73
C THR A 37 -0.80 -14.25 -21.09
N ALA A 38 -0.32 -15.24 -21.87
CA ALA A 38 0.02 -16.58 -21.36
C ALA A 38 1.08 -16.56 -20.23
N LYS A 39 1.92 -15.54 -20.20
CA LYS A 39 2.93 -15.34 -19.14
C LYS A 39 2.27 -14.93 -17.82
N ASP A 40 1.19 -14.16 -17.89
CA ASP A 40 0.41 -13.75 -16.72
C ASP A 40 -0.30 -14.94 -16.07
N TYR A 41 -0.76 -15.90 -16.89
CA TYR A 41 -1.34 -17.17 -16.39
C TYR A 41 -0.31 -18.10 -15.73
N ALA A 42 0.94 -18.11 -16.19
CA ALA A 42 1.98 -18.94 -15.58
C ALA A 42 2.42 -18.39 -14.21
N LEU A 43 2.58 -17.06 -14.10
CA LEU A 43 2.83 -16.37 -12.83
C LEU A 43 1.66 -16.59 -11.85
N PHE A 44 0.44 -16.69 -12.37
CA PHE A 44 -0.77 -16.95 -11.60
C PHE A 44 -0.81 -18.34 -10.93
N GLU A 45 -0.47 -19.41 -11.65
CA GLU A 45 -0.40 -20.77 -11.07
C GLU A 45 0.71 -20.91 -10.02
N GLU A 46 1.78 -20.12 -10.16
CA GLU A 46 2.88 -20.06 -9.20
C GLU A 46 2.48 -19.27 -7.94
N ALA A 47 1.77 -18.15 -8.12
CA ALA A 47 1.17 -17.36 -7.05
C ALA A 47 0.21 -18.21 -6.20
N LYS A 48 -0.72 -18.95 -6.83
CA LYS A 48 -1.68 -19.82 -6.13
C LYS A 48 -1.00 -20.87 -5.23
N LYS A 49 0.15 -21.40 -5.65
CA LYS A 49 0.98 -22.32 -4.84
C LYS A 49 1.72 -21.62 -3.71
N SER A 50 2.18 -20.38 -3.92
CA SER A 50 2.91 -19.60 -2.92
C SER A 50 2.01 -19.07 -1.80
N TYR A 51 0.73 -18.81 -2.10
CA TYR A 51 -0.25 -18.26 -1.17
C TYR A 51 -1.03 -19.33 -0.39
N GLY A 52 -0.51 -20.55 -0.27
CA GLY A 52 -1.12 -21.59 0.58
C GLY A 52 -1.22 -21.10 2.03
N ILE A 53 -2.35 -20.50 2.39
CA ILE A 53 -2.65 -19.96 3.72
C ILE A 53 -2.69 -21.16 4.66
N SER A 54 -1.69 -21.30 5.53
CA SER A 54 -1.81 -22.21 6.67
C SER A 54 -2.83 -21.60 7.63
N ASN A 55 -3.86 -22.36 7.97
CA ASN A 55 -4.97 -21.98 8.85
C ASN A 55 -4.56 -21.67 10.31
N THR A 56 -3.30 -21.33 10.56
CA THR A 56 -2.70 -21.12 11.89
C THR A 56 -1.98 -19.78 12.05
N GLU A 57 -1.87 -18.94 11.00
CA GLU A 57 -1.38 -17.57 11.18
C GLU A 57 -2.44 -16.71 11.87
N ASP A 58 -2.05 -16.12 13.01
CA ASP A 58 -2.83 -15.12 13.74
C ASP A 58 -3.25 -13.98 12.78
N LYS A 59 -4.55 -13.71 12.66
CA LYS A 59 -5.12 -12.67 11.78
C LYS A 59 -4.40 -11.32 11.91
N SER A 60 -3.93 -10.99 13.11
CA SER A 60 -3.17 -9.76 13.36
C SER A 60 -1.81 -9.74 12.67
N LYS A 61 -1.11 -10.87 12.58
CA LYS A 61 0.19 -10.99 11.89
C LYS A 61 0.01 -10.95 10.38
N LEU A 62 -1.06 -11.58 9.88
CA LEU A 62 -1.40 -11.57 8.46
C LEU A 62 -1.69 -10.14 7.98
N GLU A 63 -2.53 -9.39 8.70
CA GLU A 63 -2.82 -7.99 8.38
C GLU A 63 -1.57 -7.11 8.42
N VAL A 64 -0.68 -7.30 9.39
CA VAL A 64 0.61 -6.58 9.45
C VAL A 64 1.47 -6.88 8.23
N ARG A 65 1.52 -8.13 7.76
CA ARG A 65 2.24 -8.50 6.54
C ARG A 65 1.64 -7.82 5.32
N GLU A 66 0.32 -7.93 5.14
CA GLU A 66 -0.41 -7.36 4.00
C GLU A 66 -0.18 -5.84 3.87
N LYS A 67 -0.16 -5.10 4.99
CA LYS A 67 0.12 -3.64 4.99
C LYS A 67 1.49 -3.26 4.41
N HIS A 68 2.44 -4.18 4.39
CA HIS A 68 3.76 -3.92 3.82
C HIS A 68 3.84 -4.25 2.33
N GLU A 69 2.93 -5.06 1.82
CA GLU A 69 2.87 -5.43 0.40
C GLU A 69 2.25 -4.32 -0.44
N LEU A 70 2.39 -4.44 -1.76
CA LEU A 70 1.76 -3.56 -2.74
C LEU A 70 1.00 -4.38 -3.77
N PHE A 71 -0.16 -3.91 -4.18
CA PHE A 71 -0.93 -4.49 -5.27
C PHE A 71 -0.27 -4.13 -6.62
N ASN A 72 -0.16 -5.12 -7.52
CA ASN A 72 0.52 -4.99 -8.81
C ASN A 72 1.96 -4.44 -8.65
N GLU A 73 2.71 -5.07 -7.74
CA GLU A 73 4.05 -4.63 -7.33
C GLU A 73 5.11 -4.91 -8.40
N VAL A 74 5.97 -3.92 -8.64
CA VAL A 74 7.21 -4.03 -9.39
C VAL A 74 8.38 -3.77 -8.42
N SER A 75 9.25 -4.76 -8.26
CA SER A 75 10.45 -4.68 -7.41
C SER A 75 11.71 -4.43 -8.25
N ILE A 76 12.45 -3.36 -7.95
CA ILE A 76 13.63 -2.94 -8.71
C ILE A 76 14.83 -2.77 -7.76
N PRO A 77 15.93 -3.53 -7.97
CA PRO A 77 17.16 -3.38 -7.20
C PRO A 77 17.80 -2.01 -7.44
N LEU A 78 18.19 -1.32 -6.36
CA LEU A 78 18.87 -0.03 -6.44
C LEU A 78 20.40 -0.14 -6.35
N ASN A 79 20.92 -1.32 -6.03
CA ASN A 79 22.35 -1.60 -5.98
C ASN A 79 22.66 -3.05 -6.37
N HIS A 80 23.91 -3.31 -6.74
CA HIS A 80 24.38 -4.64 -7.15
C HIS A 80 24.31 -5.71 -6.06
N SER A 81 24.28 -5.30 -4.78
CA SER A 81 24.14 -6.23 -3.65
C SER A 81 22.68 -6.59 -3.35
N TYR A 82 21.72 -6.03 -4.10
CA TYR A 82 20.27 -6.23 -3.90
C TYR A 82 19.81 -5.90 -2.46
N SER A 83 20.60 -5.15 -1.71
CA SER A 83 20.33 -4.81 -0.31
C SER A 83 19.37 -3.63 -0.17
N LYS A 84 19.13 -2.91 -1.27
CA LYS A 84 18.14 -1.84 -1.39
C LYS A 84 17.29 -2.08 -2.62
N ILE A 85 15.97 -2.01 -2.42
CA ILE A 85 14.98 -2.29 -3.46
C ILE A 85 13.98 -1.14 -3.46
N ALA A 86 13.66 -0.62 -4.63
CA ALA A 86 12.49 0.21 -4.85
C ALA A 86 11.33 -0.70 -5.25
N ARG A 87 10.24 -0.67 -4.49
CA ARG A 87 8.99 -1.34 -4.80
C ARG A 87 7.98 -0.30 -5.24
N LEU A 88 7.39 -0.48 -6.42
CA LEU A 88 6.34 0.40 -6.94
C LEU A 88 5.07 -0.39 -7.12
N GLY A 89 3.95 0.16 -6.70
CA GLY A 89 2.66 -0.52 -6.81
C GLY A 89 1.59 0.31 -6.12
N ILE A 90 0.48 -0.34 -5.79
CA ILE A 90 -0.69 0.32 -5.20
C ILE A 90 -0.83 -0.10 -3.74
N ASP A 91 -0.94 0.89 -2.86
CA ASP A 91 -1.24 0.65 -1.45
C ASP A 91 -2.76 0.58 -1.24
N VAL A 92 -3.27 -0.63 -1.09
CA VAL A 92 -4.71 -0.91 -0.92
C VAL A 92 -5.24 -0.41 0.42
N TYR A 93 -4.40 -0.39 1.47
CA TYR A 93 -4.78 0.10 2.79
C TYR A 93 -4.80 1.64 2.85
N ASN A 94 -4.04 2.30 1.97
CA ASN A 94 -4.06 3.76 1.83
C ASN A 94 -4.97 4.23 0.69
N GLY A 95 -6.12 3.57 0.49
CA GLY A 95 -7.14 3.98 -0.48
C GLY A 95 -6.73 3.78 -1.93
N PHE A 96 -6.08 2.65 -2.23
CA PHE A 96 -5.61 2.29 -3.57
C PHE A 96 -4.69 3.35 -4.20
N ARG A 97 -3.79 3.93 -3.39
CA ARG A 97 -2.88 4.97 -3.88
C ARG A 97 -1.59 4.38 -4.45
N PRO A 98 -1.17 4.78 -5.66
CA PRO A 98 0.15 4.45 -6.16
C PRO A 98 1.23 5.00 -5.25
N CYS A 99 2.27 4.20 -5.02
CA CYS A 99 3.39 4.61 -4.20
C CYS A 99 4.68 3.88 -4.58
N LEU A 100 5.78 4.49 -4.15
CA LEU A 100 7.12 3.95 -4.23
C LEU A 100 7.62 3.75 -2.79
N LYS A 101 8.01 2.52 -2.47
CA LYS A 101 8.65 2.15 -1.21
C LYS A 101 10.14 1.86 -1.47
N ILE A 102 11.05 2.54 -0.78
CA ILE A 102 12.48 2.16 -0.74
C ILE A 102 12.69 1.34 0.53
N ILE A 103 13.06 0.07 0.37
CA ILE A 103 13.22 -0.86 1.50
C ILE A 103 14.62 -1.44 1.55
N LYS A 104 14.99 -1.97 2.72
CA LYS A 104 16.12 -2.90 2.85
C LYS A 104 15.63 -4.31 2.53
N SER A 105 16.35 -5.05 1.69
CA SER A 105 15.99 -6.43 1.37
C SER A 105 15.89 -7.29 2.64
N GLY A 106 14.84 -8.11 2.74
CA GLY A 106 14.52 -8.91 3.92
C GLY A 106 13.85 -8.14 5.07
N PHE A 107 13.56 -6.84 4.90
CA PHE A 107 12.83 -6.03 5.87
C PHE A 107 11.60 -5.39 5.23
N ASN A 108 10.53 -5.30 6.00
CA ASN A 108 9.25 -4.73 5.56
C ASN A 108 9.13 -3.22 5.83
N SER A 109 10.05 -2.66 6.62
CA SER A 109 10.13 -1.22 6.87
C SER A 109 10.97 -0.51 5.82
N GLY A 110 10.52 0.67 5.41
CA GLY A 110 11.18 1.48 4.40
C GLY A 110 10.54 2.84 4.24
N VAL A 111 11.12 3.64 3.36
CA VAL A 111 10.66 5.00 3.08
C VAL A 111 9.58 4.94 2.03
N TYR A 112 8.47 5.61 2.26
CA TYR A 112 7.29 5.59 1.41
C TYR A 112 7.11 6.95 0.74
N PHE A 113 6.83 6.94 -0.57
CA PHE A 113 6.54 8.14 -1.34
C PHE A 113 5.27 7.95 -2.17
N THR A 114 4.33 8.89 -2.01
CA THR A 114 3.37 9.19 -3.08
C THR A 114 4.07 9.94 -4.22
N LEU A 115 3.41 10.12 -5.36
CA LEU A 115 3.98 10.87 -6.49
C LEU A 115 4.41 12.32 -6.12
N PRO A 116 3.62 13.13 -5.40
CA PRO A 116 4.05 14.46 -4.96
C PRO A 116 5.29 14.41 -4.05
N GLN A 117 5.32 13.49 -3.09
CA GLN A 117 6.44 13.31 -2.16
C GLN A 117 7.70 12.82 -2.86
N PHE A 118 7.55 11.94 -3.87
CA PHE A 118 8.67 11.49 -4.67
C PHE A 118 9.24 12.65 -5.51
N THR A 119 8.37 13.50 -6.05
CA THR A 119 8.78 14.69 -6.80
C THR A 119 9.53 15.69 -5.92
N GLU A 120 9.04 15.93 -4.69
CA GLU A 120 9.74 16.72 -3.67
C GLU A 120 11.13 16.12 -3.37
N PHE A 121 11.20 14.81 -3.13
CA PHE A 121 12.48 14.12 -2.91
C PHE A 121 13.44 14.27 -4.09
N LEU A 122 12.97 14.12 -5.34
CA LEU A 122 13.79 14.31 -6.53
C LEU A 122 14.33 15.74 -6.68
N SER A 123 13.60 16.75 -6.18
CA SER A 123 14.03 18.15 -6.25
C SER A 123 15.28 18.46 -5.43
N VAL A 124 15.54 17.65 -4.40
CA VAL A 124 16.71 17.79 -3.51
C VAL A 124 17.76 16.71 -3.70
N LEU A 125 17.47 15.68 -4.52
CA LEU A 125 18.32 14.50 -4.70
C LEU A 125 19.72 14.86 -5.25
N ASP A 126 19.80 15.81 -6.17
CA ASP A 126 21.08 16.20 -6.76
C ASP A 126 21.99 16.88 -5.73
N ASN A 127 21.45 17.74 -4.88
CA ASN A 127 22.18 18.37 -3.77
C ASN A 127 22.64 17.32 -2.75
N MET A 128 21.79 16.35 -2.41
CA MET A 128 22.18 15.25 -1.50
C MET A 128 23.37 14.45 -2.05
N ILE A 129 23.40 14.21 -3.35
CA ILE A 129 24.48 13.48 -4.01
C ILE A 129 25.79 14.30 -4.00
N GLU A 130 25.69 15.60 -4.22
CA GLU A 130 26.83 16.54 -4.17
C GLU A 130 27.43 16.60 -2.75
N ASP A 131 26.59 16.82 -1.72
CA ASP A 131 27.02 16.83 -0.31
C ASP A 131 27.77 15.54 0.07
N LEU A 132 27.25 14.38 -0.35
CA LEU A 132 27.92 13.09 -0.09
C LEU A 132 29.26 12.97 -0.83
N GLY A 133 29.39 13.55 -2.02
CA GLY A 133 30.65 13.60 -2.77
C GLY A 133 31.73 14.42 -2.06
N HIS A 134 31.32 15.49 -1.36
CA HIS A 134 32.21 16.37 -0.60
C HIS A 134 32.37 15.96 0.88
N LYS A 135 31.64 14.94 1.33
CA LYS A 135 31.52 14.52 2.74
C LYS A 135 30.96 15.61 3.65
N ASP A 136 30.09 16.44 3.10
CA ASP A 136 29.40 17.50 3.83
C ASP A 136 28.16 16.96 4.56
N VAL A 137 27.82 17.60 5.68
CA VAL A 137 26.65 17.28 6.50
C VAL A 137 25.51 18.22 6.13
N GLY A 138 24.66 17.77 5.21
CA GLY A 138 23.42 18.39 4.81
C GLY A 138 22.22 17.85 5.58
N LYS A 139 21.19 18.68 5.67
CA LYS A 139 19.88 18.35 6.23
C LYS A 139 18.79 18.83 5.28
N TYR A 140 17.93 17.91 4.87
CA TYR A 140 16.84 18.17 3.93
C TYR A 140 15.52 17.85 4.60
N ASP A 141 14.60 18.80 4.54
CA ASP A 141 13.29 18.69 5.15
C ASP A 141 12.25 18.35 4.09
N LEU A 142 11.79 17.10 4.07
CA LEU A 142 10.73 16.60 3.18
C LEU A 142 9.42 16.50 3.97
N GLU A 143 8.28 16.41 3.30
CA GLU A 143 6.96 16.37 3.96
C GLU A 143 6.90 15.36 5.12
N ASN A 144 7.31 14.11 4.87
CA ASN A 144 7.22 13.00 5.84
C ASN A 144 8.55 12.65 6.52
N TYR A 145 9.67 13.16 6.02
CA TYR A 145 11.00 12.71 6.43
C TYR A 145 11.95 13.89 6.64
N ILE A 146 12.82 13.76 7.63
CA ILE A 146 14.06 14.53 7.70
C ILE A 146 15.17 13.64 7.15
N VAL A 147 15.88 14.14 6.15
CA VAL A 147 16.99 13.41 5.51
C VAL A 147 18.30 14.07 5.89
N HIS A 148 19.22 13.27 6.42
CA HIS A 148 20.57 13.71 6.76
C HIS A 148 21.58 13.05 5.83
N THR A 149 22.51 13.80 5.26
CA THR A 149 23.70 13.18 4.68
C THR A 149 24.64 12.76 5.81
N THR A 150 25.49 11.77 5.54
CA THR A 150 26.42 11.21 6.52
C THR A 150 27.82 11.16 5.90
N ASP A 151 28.84 11.10 6.76
CA ASP A 151 30.25 10.96 6.40
C ASP A 151 30.59 9.63 5.71
N VAL A 152 29.68 8.65 5.74
CA VAL A 152 29.83 7.30 5.17
C VAL A 152 29.15 7.15 3.80
N ASN A 153 29.06 8.22 3.00
CA ASN A 153 28.49 8.21 1.65
C ASN A 153 27.05 7.64 1.59
N ALA A 154 26.23 7.96 2.59
CA ALA A 154 24.83 7.57 2.64
C ALA A 154 23.94 8.70 3.16
N VAL A 155 22.68 8.70 2.78
CA VAL A 155 21.64 9.49 3.46
C VAL A 155 20.91 8.64 4.48
N ARG A 156 20.51 9.26 5.58
CA ARG A 156 19.66 8.69 6.62
C ARG A 156 18.29 9.35 6.57
N PHE A 157 17.27 8.58 6.25
CA PHE A 157 15.88 8.98 6.36
C PHE A 157 15.38 8.75 7.78
N VAL A 158 14.84 9.81 8.38
CA VAL A 158 14.20 9.79 9.69
C VAL A 158 12.74 10.22 9.51
N PRO A 159 11.75 9.36 9.78
CA PRO A 159 10.34 9.72 9.71
C PRO A 159 10.03 10.83 10.71
N LYS A 160 9.20 11.79 10.28
CA LYS A 160 8.66 12.85 11.15
C LYS A 160 7.53 12.34 12.03
N ASN A 161 6.82 11.29 11.59
CA ASN A 161 5.74 10.69 12.37
C ASN A 161 6.33 9.89 13.55
N VAL A 162 5.91 10.25 14.76
CA VAL A 162 6.45 9.73 16.03
C VAL A 162 6.13 8.24 16.26
N GLU A 163 5.10 7.72 15.58
CA GLU A 163 4.69 6.32 15.67
C GLU A 163 5.67 5.39 14.93
N GLU A 164 6.38 5.89 13.92
CA GLU A 164 7.35 5.12 13.14
C GLU A 164 8.77 5.40 13.65
N LYS A 165 9.34 4.49 14.46
CA LYS A 165 10.71 4.67 14.99
C LYS A 165 11.82 4.13 14.10
N PHE A 166 11.53 3.78 12.84
CA PHE A 166 12.54 3.20 11.96
C PHE A 166 13.42 4.28 11.33
N GLN A 167 14.65 3.91 10.96
CA GLN A 167 15.53 4.75 10.15
C GLN A 167 16.02 3.93 8.97
N LEU A 168 16.09 4.55 7.79
CA LEU A 168 16.63 3.89 6.60
C LEU A 168 17.86 4.64 6.10
N TYR A 169 18.95 3.90 5.94
CA TYR A 169 20.17 4.40 5.31
C TYR A 169 20.18 3.99 3.84
N VAL A 170 20.34 4.96 2.94
CA VAL A 170 20.42 4.74 1.49
C VAL A 170 21.78 5.26 1.02
N GLY A 171 22.61 4.34 0.51
CA GLY A 171 23.95 4.67 0.04
C GLY A 171 23.95 5.49 -1.25
N LEU A 172 25.05 6.21 -1.48
CA LEU A 172 25.27 7.05 -2.66
C LEU A 172 24.99 6.30 -3.98
N SER A 173 25.43 5.05 -4.10
CA SER A 173 25.18 4.25 -5.31
C SER A 173 23.68 4.01 -5.56
N SER A 174 22.89 3.81 -4.51
CA SER A 174 21.44 3.67 -4.62
C SER A 174 20.75 4.99 -4.98
N LEU A 175 21.21 6.11 -4.42
CA LEU A 175 20.72 7.44 -4.81
C LEU A 175 21.03 7.75 -6.28
N GLN A 176 22.22 7.39 -6.76
CA GLN A 176 22.59 7.53 -8.17
C GLN A 176 21.72 6.66 -9.08
N SER A 177 21.38 5.43 -8.68
CA SER A 177 20.43 4.59 -9.40
C SER A 177 19.05 5.26 -9.48
N ILE A 178 18.55 5.82 -8.38
CA ILE A 178 17.28 6.54 -8.37
C ILE A 178 17.34 7.76 -9.30
N ARG A 179 18.43 8.54 -9.25
CA ARG A 179 18.63 9.69 -10.14
C ARG A 179 18.56 9.31 -11.61
N ARG A 180 19.19 8.19 -12.00
CA ARG A 180 19.16 7.66 -13.37
C ARG A 180 17.78 7.16 -13.78
N MET A 181 17.00 6.64 -12.83
CA MET A 181 15.67 6.06 -13.06
C MET A 181 14.51 7.02 -12.79
N LYS A 182 14.77 8.29 -12.48
CA LYS A 182 13.75 9.24 -12.03
C LYS A 182 12.52 9.30 -12.95
N SER A 183 12.73 9.46 -14.27
CA SER A 183 11.64 9.55 -15.24
C SER A 183 10.84 8.25 -15.32
N TYR A 184 11.51 7.10 -15.19
CA TYR A 184 10.86 5.80 -15.20
C TYR A 184 9.98 5.60 -13.97
N PHE A 185 10.47 5.95 -12.77
CA PHE A 185 9.68 5.87 -11.54
C PHE A 185 8.50 6.85 -11.56
N THR A 186 8.70 8.09 -12.01
CA THR A 186 7.63 9.08 -12.15
C THR A 186 6.54 8.61 -13.11
N SER A 187 6.92 8.04 -14.27
CA SER A 187 5.96 7.45 -15.22
C SER A 187 5.16 6.34 -14.56
N LEU A 188 5.82 5.35 -13.95
CA LEU A 188 5.14 4.22 -13.31
C LEU A 188 4.18 4.62 -12.20
N LEU A 189 4.51 5.65 -11.41
CA LEU A 189 3.62 6.18 -10.38
C LEU A 189 2.39 6.86 -11.00
N SER A 190 2.59 7.64 -12.07
CA SER A 190 1.52 8.37 -12.75
C SER A 190 0.57 7.43 -13.50
N ASP A 191 1.12 6.43 -14.21
CA ASP A 191 0.35 5.46 -15.00
C ASP A 191 -0.59 4.63 -14.12
N ARG A 192 -0.29 4.51 -12.82
CA ARG A 192 -1.05 3.73 -11.85
C ARG A 192 -2.13 4.54 -11.12
N GLU A 193 -2.19 5.86 -11.30
CA GLU A 193 -3.23 6.71 -10.66
C GLU A 193 -4.65 6.34 -11.11
N ASN A 194 -4.79 5.74 -12.29
CA ASN A 194 -6.07 5.34 -12.88
C ASN A 194 -6.23 3.82 -12.94
N CYS A 195 -6.09 3.13 -11.80
CA CYS A 195 -6.37 1.70 -11.73
C CYS A 195 -7.88 1.45 -11.68
N ASP A 196 -8.49 1.21 -12.85
CA ASP A 196 -9.88 0.78 -13.00
C ASP A 196 -10.04 -0.69 -12.55
N CYS A 197 -10.03 -0.92 -11.24
CA CYS A 197 -10.35 -2.23 -10.65
C CYS A 197 -11.85 -2.31 -10.33
N PRO A 198 -12.58 -3.38 -10.74
CA PRO A 198 -14.01 -3.57 -10.40
C PRO A 198 -14.22 -3.97 -8.93
N PHE A 199 -13.35 -3.53 -8.03
CA PHE A 199 -13.33 -3.89 -6.62
C PHE A 199 -14.67 -3.60 -5.92
N GLN A 200 -15.30 -2.46 -6.20
CA GLN A 200 -16.58 -2.11 -5.58
C GLN A 200 -17.70 -3.07 -5.97
N GLU A 201 -17.78 -3.42 -7.26
CA GLU A 201 -18.77 -4.37 -7.77
C GLU A 201 -18.53 -5.77 -7.21
N PHE A 202 -17.25 -6.17 -7.15
CA PHE A 202 -16.85 -7.43 -6.53
C PHE A 202 -17.28 -7.51 -5.05
N ILE A 203 -16.98 -6.48 -4.25
CA ILE A 203 -17.38 -6.44 -2.83
C ILE A 203 -18.90 -6.52 -2.68
N HIS A 204 -19.65 -5.82 -3.52
CA HIS A 204 -21.11 -5.88 -3.52
C HIS A 204 -21.62 -7.29 -3.85
N ASP A 205 -21.04 -7.95 -4.86
CA ASP A 205 -21.40 -9.32 -5.23
C ASP A 205 -21.09 -10.33 -4.12
N VAL A 206 -19.96 -10.18 -3.43
CA VAL A 206 -19.61 -11.00 -2.28
C VAL A 206 -20.61 -10.82 -1.15
N VAL A 207 -21.00 -9.58 -0.84
CA VAL A 207 -22.01 -9.32 0.20
C VAL A 207 -23.34 -9.98 -0.15
N ASN A 208 -23.82 -9.81 -1.38
CA ASN A 208 -25.06 -10.46 -1.83
C ASN A 208 -24.97 -12.00 -1.75
N PHE A 209 -23.81 -12.55 -2.03
CA PHE A 209 -23.57 -13.98 -1.93
C PHE A 209 -23.60 -14.45 -0.47
N VAL A 210 -22.90 -13.77 0.45
CA VAL A 210 -22.90 -14.04 1.90
C VAL A 210 -24.32 -13.96 2.48
N ASP A 211 -25.07 -12.93 2.11
CA ASP A 211 -26.47 -12.73 2.49
C ASP A 211 -27.37 -13.87 1.99
N SER A 212 -27.19 -14.30 0.74
CA SER A 212 -27.95 -15.42 0.15
C SER A 212 -27.73 -16.74 0.90
N LYS A 213 -26.53 -16.94 1.47
CA LYS A 213 -26.17 -18.09 2.31
C LYS A 213 -26.54 -17.89 3.78
N LYS A 214 -27.10 -16.73 4.16
CA LYS A 214 -27.47 -16.34 5.53
C LYS A 214 -26.29 -16.42 6.52
N LYS A 215 -25.11 -16.04 6.06
CA LYS A 215 -23.90 -15.94 6.89
C LYS A 215 -23.80 -14.54 7.49
N GLN A 216 -23.19 -14.42 8.68
CA GLN A 216 -22.94 -13.12 9.33
C GLN A 216 -21.61 -12.49 8.89
N GLU A 217 -20.67 -13.30 8.42
CA GLU A 217 -19.34 -12.87 8.01
C GLU A 217 -18.95 -13.62 6.73
N ALA A 218 -18.21 -12.95 5.84
CA ALA A 218 -17.57 -13.59 4.70
C ALA A 218 -16.37 -14.43 5.16
N CYS A 219 -16.12 -15.54 4.47
CA CYS A 219 -14.88 -16.29 4.56
C CYS A 219 -14.15 -16.32 3.21
N TYR A 220 -12.93 -16.86 3.21
CA TYR A 220 -12.08 -16.87 2.03
C TYR A 220 -12.74 -17.63 0.86
N GLU A 221 -13.41 -18.74 1.16
CA GLU A 221 -14.13 -19.55 0.19
C GLU A 221 -15.28 -18.79 -0.48
N ASP A 222 -15.91 -17.85 0.23
CA ASP A 222 -16.96 -17.00 -0.36
C ASP A 222 -16.36 -16.04 -1.41
N PHE A 223 -15.13 -15.55 -1.19
CA PHE A 223 -14.43 -14.75 -2.20
C PHE A 223 -14.07 -15.59 -3.42
N GLU A 224 -13.54 -16.80 -3.22
CA GLU A 224 -13.17 -17.70 -4.32
C GLU A 224 -14.39 -18.10 -5.17
N GLU A 225 -15.53 -18.46 -4.55
CA GLU A 225 -16.74 -18.85 -5.28
C GLU A 225 -17.26 -17.69 -6.16
N VAL A 226 -17.36 -16.48 -5.60
CA VAL A 226 -17.81 -15.29 -6.37
C VAL A 226 -16.82 -14.93 -7.48
N LEU A 227 -15.52 -15.05 -7.19
CA LEU A 227 -14.46 -14.76 -8.16
C LEU A 227 -14.50 -15.74 -9.34
N GLU A 228 -14.69 -17.03 -9.08
CA GLU A 228 -14.79 -18.06 -10.12
C GLU A 228 -16.10 -17.96 -10.93
N GLU A 229 -17.22 -17.68 -10.27
CA GLU A 229 -18.54 -17.62 -10.92
C GLU A 229 -18.73 -16.38 -11.80
N LYS A 230 -18.30 -15.21 -11.31
CA LYS A 230 -18.64 -13.91 -11.94
C LYS A 230 -17.46 -13.19 -12.56
N TYR A 231 -16.26 -13.41 -12.04
CA TYR A 231 -15.06 -12.63 -12.38
C TYR A 231 -13.93 -13.52 -12.91
N ASN A 232 -14.27 -14.67 -13.48
CA ASN A 232 -13.32 -15.63 -13.99
C ASN A 232 -12.26 -14.94 -14.88
N LYS A 233 -10.98 -15.21 -14.60
CA LYS A 233 -9.81 -14.60 -15.26
C LYS A 233 -9.57 -13.10 -14.97
N ASN A 234 -10.23 -12.49 -13.99
CA ASN A 234 -9.91 -11.11 -13.57
C ASN A 234 -8.67 -11.07 -12.66
N PHE A 235 -7.49 -11.02 -13.27
CA PHE A 235 -6.19 -11.06 -12.58
C PHE A 235 -6.05 -10.09 -11.41
N MET A 236 -6.63 -8.89 -11.53
CA MET A 236 -6.58 -7.88 -10.49
C MET A 236 -7.35 -8.31 -9.23
N LEU A 237 -8.56 -8.83 -9.41
CA LEU A 237 -9.35 -9.35 -8.29
C LEU A 237 -8.74 -10.62 -7.70
N TYR A 238 -8.17 -11.49 -8.53
CA TYR A 238 -7.43 -12.67 -8.05
C TYR A 238 -6.24 -12.27 -7.17
N GLU A 239 -5.39 -11.35 -7.62
CA GLU A 239 -4.29 -10.87 -6.79
C GLU A 239 -4.84 -10.25 -5.49
N LEU A 240 -5.90 -9.43 -5.54
CA LEU A 240 -6.49 -8.86 -4.33
C LEU A 240 -6.97 -9.91 -3.31
N VAL A 241 -7.74 -10.90 -3.76
CA VAL A 241 -8.32 -11.95 -2.91
C VAL A 241 -7.24 -12.81 -2.26
N HIS A 242 -6.23 -13.22 -3.03
CA HIS A 242 -5.21 -14.15 -2.54
C HIS A 242 -4.09 -13.47 -1.76
N LYS A 243 -3.71 -12.25 -2.15
CA LYS A 243 -2.61 -11.51 -1.53
C LYS A 243 -3.05 -10.67 -0.33
N PHE A 244 -4.30 -10.18 -0.34
CA PHE A 244 -4.84 -9.31 0.70
C PHE A 244 -6.13 -9.83 1.35
N PRO A 245 -6.20 -11.10 1.79
CA PRO A 245 -7.44 -11.67 2.34
C PRO A 245 -7.93 -10.94 3.61
N SER A 246 -7.04 -10.39 4.44
CA SER A 246 -7.45 -9.61 5.62
C SER A 246 -8.09 -8.30 5.21
N PHE A 247 -7.50 -7.59 4.24
CA PHE A 247 -8.11 -6.40 3.64
C PHE A 247 -9.50 -6.69 3.05
N MET A 248 -9.66 -7.80 2.31
CA MET A 248 -10.95 -8.18 1.72
C MET A 248 -12.05 -8.36 2.77
N ASN A 249 -11.72 -9.06 3.87
CA ASN A 249 -12.63 -9.24 4.99
C ASN A 249 -13.04 -7.90 5.63
N ILE A 250 -12.07 -6.99 5.83
CA ILE A 250 -12.34 -5.64 6.35
C ILE A 250 -13.25 -4.86 5.39
N ALA A 251 -13.01 -4.95 4.08
CA ALA A 251 -13.79 -4.25 3.07
C ALA A 251 -15.24 -4.73 3.02
N VAL A 252 -15.47 -6.05 3.02
CA VAL A 252 -16.82 -6.63 3.07
C VAL A 252 -17.53 -6.26 4.37
N LYS A 253 -16.87 -6.43 5.52
CA LYS A 253 -17.45 -6.05 6.81
C LYS A 253 -17.86 -4.58 6.84
N ASN A 254 -16.99 -3.67 6.42
CA ASN A 254 -17.31 -2.25 6.34
C ASN A 254 -18.49 -1.97 5.41
N TYR A 255 -18.60 -2.70 4.29
CA TYR A 255 -19.74 -2.58 3.38
C TYR A 255 -21.04 -3.05 4.04
N MET A 256 -21.04 -4.22 4.67
CA MET A 256 -22.19 -4.77 5.40
C MET A 256 -22.64 -3.83 6.53
N ASP A 257 -21.72 -3.32 7.34
CA ASP A 257 -22.02 -2.35 8.42
C ASP A 257 -22.72 -1.09 7.86
N THR A 258 -22.28 -0.58 6.72
CA THR A 258 -22.95 0.57 6.07
C THR A 258 -24.29 0.22 5.41
N TYR A 259 -24.53 -1.06 5.11
CA TYR A 259 -25.77 -1.54 4.53
C TYR A 259 -26.83 -1.78 5.61
N ASP A 260 -26.43 -2.33 6.76
CA ASP A 260 -27.30 -2.67 7.90
C ASP A 260 -27.86 -1.44 8.64
N ASP A 261 -27.16 -0.30 8.63
CA ASP A 261 -27.69 0.96 9.19
C ASP A 261 -29.00 1.43 8.53
N ARG A 262 -29.36 0.91 7.35
CA ARG A 262 -30.67 1.17 6.69
C ARG A 262 -31.81 0.29 7.23
N PHE A 263 -31.52 -0.73 8.02
CA PHE A 263 -32.53 -1.58 8.66
C PHE A 263 -32.83 -1.21 10.12
N LEU A 264 -32.10 -0.24 10.69
CA LEU A 264 -32.39 0.34 12.01
C LEU A 264 -33.48 1.42 11.99
N TYR A 265 -34.01 1.76 10.81
CA TYR A 265 -35.23 2.56 10.64
C TYR A 265 -36.29 1.73 9.93
N LYS A 266 -36.92 0.81 10.66
CA LYS A 266 -38.24 0.25 10.33
C LYS A 266 -39.14 0.37 11.54
#